data_AF-A0A150IJ95-F1
#
_entry.id   AF-A0A150IJ95-F1
#
_cell.length_a   1.000
_cell.length_b   1.000
_cell.length_c   1.000
_cell.angle_alpha   90.00
_cell.angle_beta   90.00
_cell.angle_gamma   90.00
#
_symmetry.space_group_name_H-M   'P 1'
#
loop_
_entity.id
_entity.type
_entity.pdbx_description
1 polymer ?
#
loop_
_entity_poly.entity_id
_entity_poly.type
_entity_poly.pdbx_seq_one_letter_code
_entity_poly.pdbx_strand_id
1 'polypeptide(L)'
;MDDTFNLEVKIPDFVKLLGEEGKNQILEEVKKKVDKDVSNIVIKAAREIMAEKLGLETRESPFGPVHTKKHSSPAAPEDEEEQKSDLTCPSCQKPLESGVKFCRFCGQKIG
;
A
#
# COMPACT_ATOMS: atom_id res chain seq x y z
N MET A 1 -24.49 70.10 12.98
CA MET A 1 -23.18 69.83 12.34
C MET A 1 -22.87 68.40 12.70
N ASP A 2 -23.37 67.44 11.92
CA ASP A 2 -23.34 66.04 12.33
C ASP A 2 -23.17 65.15 11.10
N ASP A 3 -22.06 65.33 10.40
CA ASP A 3 -21.58 64.38 9.40
C ASP A 3 -20.50 63.51 10.04
N THR A 4 -20.94 62.52 10.82
CA THR A 4 -20.07 61.44 11.30
C THR A 4 -19.80 60.50 10.14
N PHE A 5 -18.72 60.77 9.41
CA PHE A 5 -18.22 59.92 8.33
C PHE A 5 -17.87 58.52 8.86
N ASN A 6 -18.71 57.52 8.54
CA ASN A 6 -18.38 56.11 8.71
C ASN A 6 -17.39 55.72 7.58
N LEU A 7 -16.10 55.77 7.88
CA LEU A 7 -15.07 55.30 6.98
C LEU A 7 -14.90 53.79 7.16
N GLU A 8 -15.51 53.01 6.27
CA GLU A 8 -15.39 51.54 6.27
C GLU A 8 -14.01 51.15 5.73
N VAL A 9 -13.06 50.94 6.65
CA VAL A 9 -11.70 50.50 6.32
C VAL A 9 -11.74 49.03 5.94
N LYS A 10 -11.61 48.71 4.64
CA LYS A 10 -11.43 47.34 4.15
C LYS A 10 -10.09 46.81 4.63
N ILE A 11 -10.10 46.15 5.78
CA ILE A 11 -8.94 45.46 6.33
C ILE A 11 -8.52 44.38 5.31
N PRO A 12 -7.28 44.39 4.81
CA PRO A 12 -6.80 43.38 3.86
C PRO A 12 -6.90 41.97 4.46
N ASP A 13 -7.30 40.97 3.67
CA ASP A 13 -7.47 39.59 4.13
C ASP A 13 -6.20 38.98 4.76
N PHE A 14 -5.02 39.46 4.38
CA PHE A 14 -3.75 39.11 5.03
C PHE A 14 -3.73 39.40 6.54
N VAL A 15 -4.42 40.44 7.01
CA VAL A 15 -4.49 40.79 8.44
C VAL A 15 -5.36 39.80 9.22
N LYS A 16 -6.33 39.14 8.57
CA LYS A 16 -7.12 38.07 9.18
C LYS A 16 -6.28 36.80 9.39
N LEU A 17 -5.30 36.55 8.50
CA LEU A 17 -4.32 35.48 8.66
C LEU A 17 -3.35 35.72 9.82
N LEU A 18 -3.18 36.97 10.27
CA LEU A 18 -2.44 37.31 11.49
C LEU A 18 -3.25 37.09 12.79
N GLY A 19 -4.57 36.88 12.67
CA GLY A 19 -5.46 36.55 13.78
C GLY A 19 -5.22 35.14 14.34
N GLU A 20 -5.67 34.90 15.59
CA GLU A 20 -5.51 33.60 16.26
C GLU A 20 -6.11 32.45 15.46
N GLU A 21 -7.23 32.67 14.76
CA GLU A 21 -7.88 31.65 13.93
C GLU A 21 -7.01 31.22 12.74
N GLY A 22 -6.37 32.17 12.04
CA GLY A 22 -5.46 31.89 10.94
C GLY A 22 -4.23 31.10 11.41
N LYS A 23 -3.66 31.46 12.56
CA LYS A 23 -2.54 30.73 13.17
C LYS A 23 -2.92 29.29 13.53
N ASN A 24 -4.09 29.08 14.13
CA ASN A 24 -4.57 27.75 14.47
C ASN A 24 -4.81 26.89 13.23
N GLN A 25 -5.38 27.45 12.17
CA GLN A 25 -5.61 26.74 10.91
C GLN A 25 -4.29 26.33 10.24
N ILE A 26 -3.29 27.22 10.22
CA ILE A 26 -1.95 26.92 9.70
C ILE A 26 -1.29 25.83 10.55
N LEU A 27 -1.41 25.91 11.88
CA LEU A 27 -0.81 24.93 12.80
C LEU A 27 -1.40 23.53 12.58
N GLU A 28 -2.72 23.42 12.41
CA GLU A 28 -3.41 22.15 12.12
C GLU A 28 -3.00 21.58 10.75
N GLU A 29 -2.94 22.41 9.71
CA GLU A 29 -2.48 22.01 8.37
C GLU A 29 -1.03 21.51 8.38
N VAL A 30 -0.14 22.20 9.11
CA VAL A 30 1.26 21.80 9.28
C VAL A 30 1.34 20.49 10.07
N LYS A 31 0.65 20.39 11.19
CA LYS A 31 0.62 19.18 12.03
C LYS A 31 0.17 17.96 11.23
N LYS A 32 -0.88 18.09 10.42
CA LYS A 32 -1.41 17.00 9.58
C LYS A 32 -0.40 16.50 8.53
N LYS A 33 0.39 17.41 7.94
CA LYS A 33 1.46 17.04 6.99
C LYS A 33 2.62 16.37 7.73
N VAL A 34 3.08 16.99 8.83
CA VAL A 34 4.21 16.51 9.62
C VAL A 34 3.94 15.13 10.23
N ASP A 35 2.74 14.87 10.77
CA ASP A 35 2.42 13.60 11.42
C ASP A 35 2.55 12.40 10.45
N LYS A 36 2.13 12.60 9.20
CA LYS A 36 2.24 11.58 8.15
C LYS A 36 3.67 11.30 7.75
N ASP A 37 4.49 12.34 7.59
CA ASP A 37 5.91 12.20 7.27
C ASP A 37 6.69 11.56 8.43
N VAL A 38 6.43 12.01 9.67
CA VAL A 38 7.04 11.43 10.88
C VAL A 38 6.68 9.95 11.03
N SER A 39 5.42 9.58 10.82
CA SER A 39 4.99 8.18 10.89
C SER A 39 5.74 7.29 9.91
N ASN A 40 5.89 7.73 8.66
CA ASN A 40 6.64 6.98 7.65
C ASN A 40 8.12 6.84 8.00
N ILE A 41 8.73 7.92 8.50
CA ILE A 41 10.13 7.93 8.93
C ILE A 41 10.34 6.96 10.10
N VAL A 42 9.46 6.99 11.11
CA VAL A 42 9.53 6.11 12.28
C VAL A 42 9.41 4.64 11.87
N ILE A 43 8.47 4.31 10.99
CA ILE A 43 8.29 2.93 10.51
C ILE A 43 9.53 2.45 9.74
N LYS A 44 10.11 3.31 8.89
CA LYS A 44 11.32 2.98 8.13
C LYS A 44 12.51 2.73 9.08
N ALA A 45 12.75 3.67 9.99
CA ALA A 45 13.82 3.56 10.98
C ALA A 45 13.64 2.33 11.88
N ALA A 46 12.41 2.03 12.32
CA ALA A 46 12.12 0.86 13.13
C ALA A 46 12.43 -0.44 12.36
N ARG A 47 12.10 -0.51 11.06
CA ARG A 47 12.45 -1.66 10.21
C ARG A 47 13.95 -1.83 10.06
N GLU A 48 14.67 -0.74 9.80
CA GLU A 48 16.14 -0.75 9.67
C GLU A 48 16.79 -1.24 10.97
N ILE A 49 16.42 -0.66 12.11
CA ILE A 49 16.93 -1.05 13.43
C ILE A 49 16.59 -2.52 13.75
N MET A 50 15.39 -2.97 13.41
CA MET A 50 15.02 -4.39 13.60
C MET A 50 15.83 -5.31 12.70
N ALA A 51 16.03 -4.96 11.42
CA ALA A 51 16.83 -5.75 10.49
C ALA A 51 18.29 -5.88 10.94
N GLU A 52 18.89 -4.78 11.41
CA GLU A 52 20.24 -4.75 11.96
C GLU A 52 20.34 -5.60 13.24
N LYS A 53 19.44 -5.40 14.21
CA LYS A 53 19.49 -6.13 15.49
C LYS A 53 19.20 -7.61 15.37
N LEU A 54 18.34 -8.00 14.43
CA LEU A 54 17.96 -9.38 14.20
C LEU A 54 18.85 -10.07 13.15
N GLY A 55 19.80 -9.35 12.56
CA GLY A 55 20.75 -9.91 11.58
C GLY A 55 20.09 -10.45 10.31
N LEU A 56 18.95 -9.89 9.90
CA LEU A 56 18.25 -10.36 8.68
C LEU A 56 18.91 -9.89 7.37
N GLU A 57 19.87 -8.95 7.44
CA GLU A 57 20.45 -8.31 6.26
C GLU A 57 21.19 -9.29 5.33
N THR A 58 21.82 -10.35 5.83
CA THR A 58 22.49 -11.33 4.96
C THR A 58 22.67 -12.66 5.66
N ARG A 59 21.59 -13.43 5.83
CA ARG A 59 21.79 -14.87 5.60
C ARG A 59 21.76 -15.04 4.10
N GLU A 60 22.92 -14.90 3.47
CA GLU A 60 23.13 -15.50 2.15
C GLU A 60 22.65 -16.94 2.29
N SER A 61 21.47 -17.19 1.74
CA SER A 61 20.98 -18.54 1.59
C SER A 61 22.12 -19.30 0.90
N PRO A 62 22.51 -20.50 1.37
CA PRO A 62 23.53 -21.31 0.69
C PRO A 62 23.20 -21.55 -0.80
N PHE A 63 21.95 -21.31 -1.17
CA PHE A 63 21.49 -21.15 -2.54
C PHE A 63 21.52 -19.65 -2.90
N GLY A 64 22.45 -19.26 -3.78
CA GLY A 64 22.76 -17.88 -4.20
C GLY A 64 21.61 -17.04 -4.79
N PRO A 65 21.90 -15.99 -5.60
CA PRO A 65 20.94 -14.94 -5.92
C PRO A 65 19.70 -15.49 -6.65
N VAL A 66 18.58 -15.55 -5.92
CA VAL A 66 17.28 -15.91 -6.50
C VAL A 66 16.80 -14.71 -7.30
N HIS A 67 16.97 -14.77 -8.63
CA HIS A 67 16.34 -13.85 -9.56
C HIS A 67 14.84 -13.75 -9.26
N THR A 68 14.37 -12.54 -8.99
CA THR A 68 12.95 -12.23 -8.84
C THR A 68 12.21 -12.52 -10.14
N LYS A 69 11.59 -13.69 -10.23
CA LYS A 69 10.32 -13.82 -10.94
C LYS A 69 9.24 -13.91 -9.87
N LYS A 70 8.22 -13.06 -9.98
CA LYS A 70 6.91 -13.31 -9.39
C LYS A 70 6.59 -14.80 -9.57
N HIS A 71 6.15 -15.44 -8.49
CA HIS A 71 5.84 -16.86 -8.28
C HIS A 71 6.84 -17.62 -7.40
N SER A 72 6.31 -18.08 -6.26
CA SER A 72 6.76 -19.29 -5.60
C SER A 72 7.03 -20.41 -6.62
N SER A 73 8.26 -20.91 -6.59
CA SER A 73 8.85 -22.17 -7.09
C SER A 73 7.97 -23.44 -7.13
N PRO A 74 8.46 -24.57 -7.74
CA PRO A 74 9.40 -24.72 -8.88
C PRO A 74 9.13 -25.95 -9.81
N ALA A 75 9.97 -26.04 -10.86
CA ALA A 75 10.49 -27.25 -11.56
C ALA A 75 9.84 -27.67 -12.91
N ALA A 76 10.63 -27.52 -13.98
CA ALA A 76 10.45 -28.06 -15.33
C ALA A 76 10.97 -29.52 -15.41
N PRO A 77 10.60 -30.34 -16.42
CA PRO A 77 11.29 -30.30 -17.73
C PRO A 77 10.35 -30.25 -18.96
N GLU A 78 10.80 -29.50 -19.97
CA GLU A 78 10.81 -29.80 -21.42
C GLU A 78 9.75 -30.72 -22.08
N ASP A 79 9.29 -30.18 -23.21
CA ASP A 79 8.70 -30.83 -24.39
C ASP A 79 7.18 -31.13 -24.38
N GLU A 80 6.63 -30.92 -25.57
CA GLU A 80 5.33 -31.41 -26.03
C GLU A 80 4.08 -30.59 -25.65
N GLU A 81 3.70 -29.75 -26.62
CA GLU A 81 2.36 -29.72 -27.21
C GLU A 81 1.16 -29.56 -26.25
N GLU A 82 0.55 -28.38 -26.34
CA GLU A 82 -0.85 -28.30 -26.77
C GLU A 82 -1.84 -29.22 -26.04
N GLN A 83 -2.25 -28.86 -24.82
CA GLN A 83 -3.63 -29.05 -24.33
C GLN A 83 -3.82 -28.44 -22.94
N LYS A 84 -4.04 -27.13 -22.92
CA LYS A 84 -4.65 -26.48 -21.75
C LYS A 84 -6.15 -26.76 -21.78
N SER A 85 -6.56 -27.96 -21.36
CA SER A 85 -7.96 -28.24 -21.11
C SER A 85 -8.34 -27.63 -19.76
N ASP A 86 -8.68 -26.34 -19.76
CA ASP A 86 -9.25 -25.64 -18.62
C ASP A 86 -10.63 -26.26 -18.31
N LEU A 87 -10.64 -27.32 -17.49
CA LEU A 87 -11.87 -27.95 -17.03
C LEU A 87 -12.58 -26.98 -16.09
N THR A 88 -13.87 -26.78 -16.30
CA THR A 88 -14.65 -25.86 -15.45
C THR A 88 -15.38 -26.66 -14.37
N CYS A 89 -15.39 -26.16 -13.14
CA CYS A 89 -16.12 -26.80 -12.05
C CYS A 89 -17.64 -26.85 -12.35
N PRO A 90 -18.32 -28.01 -12.28
CA PRO A 90 -19.76 -28.08 -12.53
C PRO A 90 -20.61 -27.41 -11.45
N SER A 91 -20.05 -27.19 -10.25
CA SER A 91 -20.77 -26.58 -9.12
C SER A 91 -20.64 -25.05 -9.12
N CYS A 92 -19.41 -24.53 -9.20
CA CYS A 92 -19.16 -23.09 -9.09
C CYS A 92 -18.70 -22.41 -10.38
N GLN A 93 -18.57 -23.16 -11.47
CA GLN A 93 -18.19 -22.68 -12.81
C GLN A 93 -16.86 -21.93 -12.88
N LYS A 94 -15.99 -22.13 -11.88
CA LYS A 94 -14.64 -21.58 -11.90
C LYS A 94 -13.70 -22.51 -12.67
N PRO A 95 -12.71 -21.95 -13.37
CA PRO A 95 -11.71 -22.73 -14.08
C PRO A 95 -10.90 -23.56 -13.08
N LEU A 96 -10.63 -24.81 -13.44
CA LEU A 96 -9.82 -25.75 -12.70
C LEU A 96 -8.69 -26.25 -13.59
N GLU A 97 -7.54 -26.45 -12.98
CA GLU A 97 -6.41 -27.10 -13.61
C GLU A 97 -6.74 -28.58 -13.87
N SER A 98 -6.29 -29.11 -14.99
CA SER A 98 -6.44 -30.52 -15.33
C SER A 98 -5.77 -31.41 -14.28
N GLY A 99 -6.48 -32.42 -13.78
CA GLY A 99 -5.94 -33.40 -12.81
C GLY A 99 -6.26 -33.12 -11.33
N VAL A 100 -7.06 -32.10 -11.00
CA VAL A 100 -7.50 -31.84 -9.61
C VAL A 100 -8.71 -32.69 -9.21
N LYS A 101 -8.64 -33.33 -8.04
CA LYS A 101 -9.74 -34.18 -7.48
C LYS A 101 -10.85 -33.37 -6.81
N PHE A 102 -10.57 -32.13 -6.43
CA PHE A 102 -11.50 -31.24 -5.74
C PHE A 102 -11.34 -29.82 -6.25
N CYS A 103 -12.45 -29.09 -6.31
CA CYS A 103 -12.47 -27.69 -6.63
C CYS A 103 -11.86 -26.88 -5.47
N ARG A 104 -10.77 -26.16 -5.73
CA ARG A 104 -10.14 -25.26 -4.75
C ARG A 104 -11.02 -24.10 -4.28
N PHE A 105 -12.09 -23.80 -5.03
CA PHE A 105 -12.94 -22.66 -4.76
C PHE A 105 -14.24 -22.99 -4.03
N CYS A 106 -14.82 -24.17 -4.26
CA CYS A 106 -16.09 -24.57 -3.65
C CYS A 106 -16.03 -25.92 -2.92
N GLY A 107 -14.91 -26.64 -2.98
CA GLY A 107 -14.74 -27.94 -2.32
C GLY A 107 -15.42 -29.12 -3.02
N GLN A 108 -16.17 -28.89 -4.11
CA GLN A 108 -16.82 -29.95 -4.88
C GLN A 108 -15.79 -30.97 -5.39
N LYS A 109 -16.09 -32.26 -5.26
CA LYS A 109 -15.27 -33.33 -5.84
C LYS A 109 -15.43 -33.38 -7.36
N ILE A 110 -14.30 -33.38 -8.07
CA ILE A 110 -14.19 -33.34 -9.53
C ILE A 110 -13.48 -34.63 -9.91
N GLY A 111 -14.25 -35.69 -10.20
CA GLY A 111 -13.73 -37.06 -10.30
C GLY A 111 -13.65 -37.79 -8.96
#